data_AF-A0A1B6KWF7-F1
#
_entry.id   AF-A0A1B6KWF7-F1
#
_cell.length_a   1.000
_cell.length_b   1.000
_cell.length_c   1.000
_cell.angle_alpha   90.00
_cell.angle_beta   90.00
_cell.angle_gamma   90.00
#
_symmetry.space_group_name_H-M   'P 1'
#
loop_
_entity.id
_entity.type
_entity.pdbx_description
1 polymer ?
#
loop_
_entity_poly.entity_id
_entity_poly.type
_entity_poly.pdbx_seq_one_letter_code
_entity_poly.pdbx_strand_id
1 'polypeptide(L)'
;DNRNMSLLHLCFGAKWICPQFYKCCMLPSVVLWGSFVIIAATIANYDGLDTIPFDNCTSTDLIRLSDDVLKNRLQQYGVHYNIQSVLDVLQHSKFRSDEAVQVLLLKYEEAKQVSPKFLPEPLRRHPIIAVDGFFTHGRAMITKMIANALNGRRLQLPTRNINRLRKYFNNDILRKHFYSLSKYMGAHVAMHYCRTAPVILERYWHDQAVYVMARSFEGLIPAKSGVYEFPKDLLRPDFVF
;
A
#
# COMPACT_ATOMS: atom_id res chain seq x y z
N ASP A 1 42.69 27.04 39.04
CA ASP A 1 42.95 28.07 38.03
C ASP A 1 42.05 27.86 36.82
N ASN A 2 40.95 28.59 36.63
CA ASN A 2 40.71 30.04 36.61
C ASN A 2 40.93 30.63 35.19
N ARG A 3 39.82 31.21 34.69
CA ARG A 3 39.62 32.17 33.58
C ARG A 3 39.09 31.59 32.25
N ASN A 4 37.86 31.92 31.82
CA ASN A 4 37.35 33.25 31.36
C ASN A 4 38.11 33.73 30.11
N MET A 5 37.54 34.30 29.04
CA MET A 5 36.20 34.79 28.73
C MET A 5 36.22 35.28 27.26
N SER A 6 35.10 35.15 26.52
CA SER A 6 34.46 36.21 25.69
C SER A 6 35.23 36.80 24.47
N LEU A 7 34.69 37.47 23.45
CA LEU A 7 33.39 38.08 23.10
C LEU A 7 33.51 38.56 21.62
N LEU A 8 32.40 38.64 20.88
CA LEU A 8 32.00 39.68 19.90
C LEU A 8 30.91 39.10 18.98
N HIS A 9 29.63 39.28 19.33
CA HIS A 9 28.73 40.38 18.91
C HIS A 9 28.44 40.47 17.41
N LEU A 10 27.18 40.20 17.06
CA LEU A 10 26.38 41.19 16.36
C LEU A 10 24.90 41.08 16.78
N CYS A 11 24.44 42.20 17.33
CA CYS A 11 23.09 42.46 17.82
C CYS A 11 22.18 42.94 16.68
N PHE A 12 20.86 42.76 16.87
CA PHE A 12 19.74 43.73 16.77
C PHE A 12 18.47 42.86 16.64
N GLY A 13 17.57 42.75 17.63
CA GLY A 13 16.76 43.80 18.28
C GLY A 13 15.46 43.99 17.47
N ALA A 14 14.22 43.96 17.96
CA ALA A 14 13.59 44.00 19.28
C ALA A 14 12.13 43.47 19.14
N LYS A 15 11.64 42.59 20.02
CA LYS A 15 10.72 42.81 21.18
C LYS A 15 9.25 43.23 20.91
N TRP A 16 8.34 42.31 21.31
CA TRP A 16 7.06 42.43 22.06
C TRP A 16 5.97 43.39 21.54
N ILE A 17 4.68 43.00 21.51
CA ILE A 17 3.74 43.07 22.64
C ILE A 17 2.45 42.27 22.32
N CYS A 18 1.88 41.59 23.33
CA CYS A 18 0.48 41.19 23.43
C CYS A 18 -0.15 42.04 24.56
N PRO A 19 -1.42 42.49 24.50
CA PRO A 19 -2.47 41.78 25.26
C PRO A 19 -3.90 41.87 24.67
N GLN A 20 -4.80 41.17 25.37
CA GLN A 20 -6.19 40.79 25.09
C GLN A 20 -7.28 41.90 25.08
N PHE A 21 -8.48 41.44 24.65
CA PHE A 21 -9.86 41.87 24.97
C PHE A 21 -10.49 43.03 24.16
N TYR A 22 -11.57 42.72 23.42
CA TYR A 22 -12.92 43.29 23.60
C TYR A 22 -13.99 42.41 22.92
N LYS A 23 -15.18 42.39 23.53
CA LYS A 23 -16.38 41.57 23.23
C LYS A 23 -17.37 42.30 22.29
N CYS A 24 -18.24 41.49 21.67
CA CYS A 24 -19.70 41.63 21.47
C CYS A 24 -20.29 42.03 20.08
N CYS A 25 -21.39 41.30 19.79
CA CYS A 25 -22.51 41.53 18.86
C CYS A 25 -22.25 41.22 17.37
N MET A 26 -23.04 40.42 16.62
CA MET A 26 -24.43 39.96 16.74
C MET A 26 -24.62 38.57 16.08
N LEU A 27 -25.60 37.81 16.58
CA LEU A 27 -26.41 36.81 15.84
C LEU A 27 -27.76 37.49 15.48
N PRO A 28 -28.59 37.04 14.51
CA PRO A 28 -28.93 35.62 14.32
C PRO A 28 -29.28 35.10 12.90
N SER A 29 -29.49 33.78 12.88
CA SER A 29 -30.44 33.01 12.04
C SER A 29 -30.20 32.85 10.54
N VAL A 30 -29.73 31.65 10.13
CA VAL A 30 -30.25 30.93 8.95
C VAL A 30 -30.16 29.41 9.16
N VAL A 31 -31.33 28.81 9.44
CA VAL A 31 -31.87 27.55 8.89
C VAL A 31 -31.01 26.27 8.91
N LEU A 32 -31.39 25.38 9.85
CA LEU A 32 -31.14 23.93 9.80
C LEU A 32 -31.99 23.29 8.70
N TRP A 33 -31.37 22.80 7.62
CA TRP A 33 -31.93 21.78 6.74
C TRP A 33 -30.84 20.78 6.35
N GLY A 34 -31.15 19.50 6.47
CA GLY A 34 -30.44 18.45 5.75
C GLY A 34 -29.49 17.62 6.60
N SER A 35 -30.02 16.50 7.06
CA SER A 35 -29.31 15.30 7.49
C SER A 35 -28.09 15.01 6.61
N PHE A 36 -26.90 15.28 7.14
CA PHE A 36 -25.68 14.62 6.69
C PHE A 36 -25.00 14.04 7.92
N VAL A 37 -25.39 12.80 8.24
CA VAL A 37 -24.47 11.89 8.93
C VAL A 37 -23.37 11.61 7.92
N ILE A 38 -22.36 12.46 7.87
CA ILE A 38 -21.08 12.08 7.28
C ILE A 38 -20.51 11.08 8.27
N ILE A 39 -20.68 9.79 7.97
CA ILE A 39 -19.79 8.77 8.48
C ILE A 39 -18.42 9.14 7.93
N ALA A 40 -17.67 9.94 8.68
CA ALA A 40 -16.23 10.09 8.50
C ALA A 40 -15.64 8.72 8.87
N ALA A 41 -15.69 7.79 7.93
CA ALA A 41 -15.01 6.52 8.02
C ALA A 41 -13.52 6.84 8.11
N THR A 42 -13.02 6.88 9.34
CA THR A 42 -11.62 6.70 9.72
C THR A 42 -10.63 7.34 8.75
N ILE A 43 -10.38 8.64 8.94
CA ILE A 43 -9.03 9.16 8.73
C ILE A 43 -8.16 8.32 9.67
N ALA A 44 -7.50 7.30 9.12
CA ALA A 44 -6.48 6.56 9.85
C ALA A 44 -5.51 7.61 10.39
N ASN A 45 -5.38 7.66 11.71
CA ASN A 45 -4.55 8.64 12.40
C ASN A 45 -3.08 8.28 12.10
N TYR A 46 -2.55 8.76 10.96
CA TYR A 46 -1.20 8.45 10.46
C TYR A 46 -0.09 9.02 11.37
N ASP A 47 -0.45 9.91 12.29
CA ASP A 47 0.46 10.49 13.29
C ASP A 47 0.89 9.49 14.37
N GLY A 48 0.25 8.31 14.45
CA GLY A 48 0.56 7.23 15.39
C GLY A 48 1.18 5.97 14.78
N LEU A 49 1.78 6.03 13.59
CA LEU A 49 2.41 4.86 12.95
C LEU A 49 3.77 4.42 13.55
N ASP A 50 4.18 5.05 14.66
CA ASP A 50 5.26 4.54 15.48
C ASP A 50 4.79 3.27 16.18
N THR A 51 5.14 2.13 15.57
CA THR A 51 5.32 0.84 16.23
C THR A 51 4.19 0.44 17.18
N ILE A 52 3.00 0.07 16.66
CA ILE A 52 2.27 -0.99 17.37
C ILE A 52 3.14 -2.24 17.18
N PRO A 53 3.77 -2.77 18.24
CA PRO A 53 4.57 -3.96 18.11
C PRO A 53 3.69 -5.09 17.58
N PHE A 54 4.32 -6.16 17.10
CA PHE A 54 3.64 -7.38 16.66
C PHE A 54 2.92 -8.12 17.81
N ASP A 55 2.47 -7.41 18.85
CA ASP A 55 2.08 -8.00 20.12
C ASP A 55 1.01 -9.07 19.93
N ASN A 56 1.39 -10.19 20.54
CA ASN A 56 1.01 -11.58 20.35
C ASN A 56 -0.51 -11.78 20.31
N CYS A 57 -1.11 -11.66 19.12
CA CYS A 57 -2.46 -12.17 18.92
C CYS A 57 -2.34 -13.69 18.83
N THR A 58 -2.73 -14.39 19.90
CA THR A 58 -2.71 -15.85 19.96
C THR A 58 -3.78 -16.44 19.04
N SER A 59 -3.60 -17.69 18.60
CA SER A 59 -4.53 -18.37 17.69
C SER A 59 -5.98 -18.37 18.19
N THR A 60 -6.20 -18.32 19.50
CA THR A 60 -7.53 -18.29 20.15
C THR A 60 -8.23 -16.94 19.96
N ASP A 61 -7.46 -15.84 19.90
CA ASP A 61 -7.98 -14.49 19.69
C ASP A 61 -8.35 -14.28 18.22
N LEU A 62 -7.56 -14.84 17.29
CA LEU A 62 -7.78 -14.72 15.84
C LEU A 62 -9.12 -15.28 15.38
N ILE A 63 -9.60 -16.38 15.98
CA ILE A 63 -10.88 -17.01 15.62
C ILE A 63 -12.07 -16.10 15.94
N ARG A 64 -11.91 -15.19 16.91
CA ARG A 64 -12.99 -14.29 17.38
C ARG A 64 -13.00 -12.94 16.67
N LEU A 65 -11.93 -12.59 15.96
CA LEU A 65 -11.85 -11.32 15.23
C LEU A 65 -12.67 -11.40 13.94
N SER A 66 -13.39 -10.33 13.63
CA SER A 66 -14.04 -10.20 12.33
C SER A 66 -12.99 -9.98 11.23
N ASP A 67 -13.34 -10.39 10.01
CA ASP A 67 -12.49 -10.17 8.84
C ASP A 67 -12.14 -8.68 8.67
N ASP A 68 -13.07 -7.77 8.95
CA ASP A 68 -12.81 -6.32 8.84
C ASP A 68 -11.71 -5.86 9.78
N VAL A 69 -11.69 -6.36 11.02
CA VAL A 69 -10.63 -6.04 11.99
C VAL A 69 -9.28 -6.60 11.53
N LEU A 70 -9.27 -7.84 11.04
CA LEU A 70 -8.05 -8.46 10.49
C LEU A 70 -7.52 -7.71 9.27
N LYS A 71 -8.40 -7.35 8.33
CA LYS A 71 -8.06 -6.58 7.12
C LYS A 71 -7.48 -5.21 7.48
N ASN A 72 -8.10 -4.50 8.42
CA ASN A 72 -7.62 -3.20 8.89
C ASN A 72 -6.22 -3.30 9.53
N ARG A 73 -5.95 -4.35 10.33
CA ARG A 73 -4.63 -4.58 10.91
C ARG A 73 -3.59 -4.91 9.83
N LEU A 74 -3.92 -5.80 8.90
CA LEU A 74 -3.03 -6.21 7.80
C LEU A 74 -2.69 -5.04 6.85
N GLN A 75 -3.62 -4.10 6.66
CA GLN A 75 -3.41 -2.90 5.84
C GLN A 75 -2.28 -2.02 6.38
N GLN A 76 -2.11 -1.91 7.70
CA GLN A 76 -0.99 -1.18 8.33
C GLN A 76 0.38 -1.77 7.95
N TYR A 77 0.39 -3.02 7.49
CA TYR A 77 1.59 -3.73 7.05
C TYR A 77 1.68 -3.88 5.51
N GLY A 78 0.84 -3.16 4.76
CA GLY A 78 0.86 -3.13 3.30
C GLY A 78 0.01 -4.20 2.61
N VAL A 79 -0.88 -4.90 3.31
CA VAL A 79 -1.85 -5.80 2.65
C VAL A 79 -3.16 -5.03 2.43
N HIS A 80 -3.32 -4.52 1.22
CA HIS A 80 -4.49 -3.74 0.84
C HIS A 80 -5.51 -4.58 0.09
N TYR A 81 -6.79 -4.26 0.33
CA TYR A 81 -7.96 -4.92 -0.28
C TYR A 81 -8.69 -4.04 -1.30
N ASN A 82 -8.12 -2.86 -1.59
CA ASN A 82 -8.49 -2.01 -2.73
C ASN A 82 -7.36 -1.00 -3.04
N ILE A 83 -7.31 -0.49 -4.27
CA ILE A 83 -6.33 0.49 -4.73
C ILE A 83 -6.43 1.79 -3.95
N GLN A 84 -7.65 2.23 -3.62
CA GLN A 84 -7.87 3.51 -2.95
C GLN A 84 -7.10 3.57 -1.64
N SER A 85 -7.16 2.50 -0.84
CA SER A 85 -6.44 2.39 0.42
C SER A 85 -4.91 2.45 0.27
N VAL A 86 -4.36 2.04 -0.88
CA VAL A 86 -2.92 2.19 -1.18
C VAL A 86 -2.62 3.66 -1.51
N LEU A 87 -3.48 4.28 -2.32
CA LEU A 87 -3.34 5.67 -2.75
C LEU A 87 -3.53 6.64 -1.59
N ASP A 88 -4.45 6.38 -0.66
CA ASP A 88 -4.67 7.20 0.53
C ASP A 88 -3.39 7.32 1.37
N VAL A 89 -2.62 6.24 1.48
CA VAL A 89 -1.31 6.27 2.16
C VAL A 89 -0.30 7.07 1.35
N LEU A 90 -0.12 6.73 0.07
CA LEU A 90 0.95 7.30 -0.76
C LEU A 90 0.71 8.77 -1.13
N GLN A 91 -0.55 9.21 -1.21
CA GLN A 91 -0.94 10.58 -1.52
C GLN A 91 -1.13 11.45 -0.27
N HIS A 92 -0.94 10.89 0.92
CA HIS A 92 -1.04 11.63 2.17
C HIS A 92 -0.12 12.86 2.16
N SER A 93 -0.59 13.98 2.73
CA SER A 93 0.11 15.27 2.73
C SER A 93 1.56 15.18 3.23
N LYS A 94 1.80 14.31 4.21
CA LYS A 94 3.12 13.98 4.79
C LYS A 94 4.15 13.50 3.76
N PHE A 95 3.71 12.87 2.67
CA PHE A 95 4.58 12.28 1.65
C PHE A 95 4.54 13.03 0.33
N ARG A 96 3.85 14.17 0.27
CA ARG A 96 3.69 14.96 -0.96
C ARG A 96 5.02 15.41 -1.58
N SER A 97 6.03 15.66 -0.75
CA SER A 97 7.37 16.07 -1.18
C SER A 97 8.35 14.92 -1.38
N ASP A 98 7.93 13.66 -1.18
CA ASP A 98 8.79 12.50 -1.37
C ASP A 98 8.91 12.16 -2.87
N GLU A 99 10.10 12.36 -3.45
CA GLU A 99 10.36 12.13 -4.87
C GLU A 99 10.14 10.67 -5.28
N ALA A 100 10.48 9.70 -4.41
CA ALA A 100 10.31 8.29 -4.73
C ALA A 100 8.82 7.92 -4.82
N VAL A 101 7.99 8.51 -3.94
CA VAL A 101 6.53 8.39 -3.98
C VAL A 101 5.97 9.02 -5.26
N GLN A 102 6.40 10.24 -5.61
CA GLN A 102 5.94 10.91 -6.84
C GLN A 102 6.26 10.09 -8.09
N VAL A 103 7.49 9.58 -8.21
CA VAL A 103 7.91 8.74 -9.34
C VAL A 103 7.11 7.43 -9.36
N LEU A 104 6.87 6.82 -8.20
CA LEU A 104 6.07 5.60 -8.12
C LEU A 104 4.62 5.83 -8.60
N LEU A 105 3.98 6.90 -8.15
CA LEU A 105 2.61 7.27 -8.56
C LEU A 105 2.54 7.57 -10.07
N LEU A 106 3.53 8.29 -10.61
CA LEU A 106 3.64 8.53 -12.05
C LEU A 106 3.73 7.21 -12.83
N LYS A 107 4.58 6.28 -12.38
CA LYS A 107 4.72 4.96 -13.03
C LYS A 107 3.46 4.11 -12.93
N TYR A 108 2.69 4.27 -11.86
CA TYR A 108 1.38 3.63 -11.75
C TYR A 108 0.39 4.18 -12.78
N GLU A 109 0.28 5.51 -12.92
CA GLU A 109 -0.59 6.13 -13.92
C GLU A 109 -0.17 5.77 -15.36
N GLU A 110 1.12 5.74 -15.67
CA GLU A 110 1.62 5.25 -16.97
C GLU A 110 1.15 3.82 -17.27
N ALA A 111 1.26 2.90 -16.29
CA ALA A 111 0.82 1.51 -16.46
C ALA A 111 -0.70 1.42 -16.66
N LYS A 112 -1.47 2.20 -15.90
CA LYS A 112 -2.93 2.26 -15.98
C LYS A 112 -3.42 2.78 -17.34
N GLN A 113 -2.74 3.78 -17.92
CA GLN A 113 -3.10 4.37 -19.22
C GLN A 113 -2.95 3.38 -20.38
N VAL A 114 -1.92 2.53 -20.38
CA VAL A 114 -1.68 1.55 -21.44
C VAL A 114 -2.45 0.23 -21.25
N SER A 115 -3.03 0.05 -20.07
CA SER A 115 -3.87 -1.10 -19.74
C SER A 115 -5.26 -0.93 -20.34
N PRO A 116 -5.91 -2.02 -20.78
CA PRO A 116 -7.34 -1.95 -21.04
C PRO A 116 -8.12 -1.63 -19.76
N LYS A 117 -9.31 -1.03 -19.94
CA LYS A 117 -10.24 -0.75 -18.83
C LYS A 117 -10.77 -2.02 -18.18
N PHE A 118 -10.91 -3.09 -18.95
CA PHE A 118 -11.41 -4.38 -18.51
C PHE A 118 -10.49 -5.50 -19.01
N LEU A 119 -10.34 -6.54 -18.19
CA LEU A 119 -9.68 -7.77 -18.61
C LEU A 119 -10.52 -8.40 -19.75
N PRO A 120 -9.94 -8.71 -20.92
CA PRO A 120 -10.66 -9.43 -21.96
C PRO A 120 -11.19 -10.78 -21.45
N GLU A 121 -12.32 -11.22 -21.98
CA GLU A 121 -12.86 -12.55 -21.68
C GLU A 121 -11.81 -13.65 -21.91
N PRO A 122 -11.77 -14.73 -21.10
CA PRO A 122 -10.75 -15.78 -21.20
C PRO A 122 -10.56 -16.35 -22.61
N LEU A 123 -11.62 -16.46 -23.41
CA LEU A 123 -11.55 -16.95 -24.80
C LEU A 123 -10.87 -15.97 -25.77
N ARG A 124 -10.68 -14.71 -25.38
CA ARG A 124 -10.11 -13.62 -26.20
C ARG A 124 -8.75 -13.14 -25.69
N ARG A 125 -8.11 -13.92 -24.81
CA ARG A 125 -6.77 -13.64 -24.29
C ARG A 125 -6.06 -14.93 -23.92
N HIS A 126 -4.77 -14.82 -23.67
CA HIS A 126 -3.98 -15.86 -23.04
C HIS A 126 -4.18 -15.87 -21.52
N PRO A 127 -3.89 -17.02 -20.87
CA PRO A 127 -4.02 -17.15 -19.43
C PRO A 127 -3.00 -16.28 -18.68
N ILE A 128 -3.41 -15.83 -17.50
CA ILE A 128 -2.61 -15.13 -16.52
C ILE A 128 -2.47 -16.06 -15.31
N ILE A 129 -1.23 -16.44 -15.00
CA ILE A 129 -0.90 -17.43 -13.99
C ILE A 129 -0.07 -16.74 -12.92
N ALA A 130 -0.50 -16.78 -11.67
CA ALA A 130 0.33 -16.37 -10.54
C ALA A 130 1.04 -17.57 -9.93
N VAL A 131 2.31 -17.37 -9.59
CA VAL A 131 3.12 -18.33 -8.83
C VAL A 131 3.65 -17.61 -7.61
N ASP A 132 3.00 -17.89 -6.48
CA ASP A 132 3.33 -17.37 -5.17
C ASP A 132 4.01 -18.47 -4.32
N GLY A 133 4.47 -18.12 -3.13
CA GLY A 133 5.14 -19.08 -2.24
C GLY A 133 6.40 -18.57 -1.54
N PHE A 134 6.70 -19.23 -0.42
CA PHE A 134 7.75 -18.80 0.50
C PHE A 134 9.17 -19.01 -0.05
N PHE A 135 9.38 -20.05 -0.87
CA PHE A 135 10.71 -20.42 -1.36
C PHE A 135 11.19 -19.51 -2.51
N THR A 136 11.97 -18.50 -2.14
CA THR A 136 12.37 -17.40 -3.03
C THR A 136 13.22 -17.83 -4.24
N HIS A 137 14.14 -18.77 -4.06
CA HIS A 137 15.08 -19.18 -5.12
C HIS A 137 14.42 -20.11 -6.14
N GLY A 138 13.68 -21.12 -5.68
CA GLY A 138 12.99 -22.06 -6.58
C GLY A 138 11.87 -21.41 -7.37
N ARG A 139 11.14 -20.45 -6.81
CA ARG A 139 10.09 -19.73 -7.54
C ARG A 139 10.62 -19.03 -8.79
N ALA A 140 11.76 -18.37 -8.71
CA ALA A 140 12.35 -17.71 -9.86
C ALA A 140 12.78 -18.73 -10.93
N MET A 141 13.18 -19.94 -10.55
CA MET A 141 13.44 -20.98 -11.54
C MET A 141 12.14 -21.47 -12.19
N ILE A 142 11.14 -21.83 -11.37
CA ILE A 142 9.86 -22.38 -11.80
C ILE A 142 9.11 -21.41 -12.72
N THR A 143 8.97 -20.14 -12.32
CA THR A 143 8.29 -19.14 -13.15
C THR A 143 8.99 -18.88 -14.47
N LYS A 144 10.33 -19.00 -14.53
CA LYS A 144 11.07 -18.94 -15.79
C LYS A 144 10.80 -20.18 -16.64
N MET A 145 10.78 -21.36 -16.04
CA MET A 145 10.47 -22.62 -16.74
C MET A 145 9.06 -22.61 -17.33
N ILE A 146 8.05 -22.18 -16.54
CA ILE A 146 6.65 -22.07 -17.01
C ILE A 146 6.55 -21.06 -18.15
N ALA A 147 7.16 -19.88 -18.00
CA ALA A 147 7.15 -18.88 -19.07
C ALA A 147 7.79 -19.41 -20.36
N ASN A 148 8.93 -20.10 -20.26
CA ASN A 148 9.57 -20.70 -21.43
C ASN A 148 8.72 -21.82 -22.06
N ALA A 149 8.12 -22.70 -21.25
CA ALA A 149 7.29 -23.80 -21.74
C ALA A 149 6.04 -23.31 -22.48
N LEU A 150 5.49 -22.17 -22.07
CA LEU A 150 4.29 -21.58 -22.65
C LEU A 150 4.57 -20.51 -23.71
N ASN A 151 5.84 -20.25 -24.06
CA ASN A 151 6.25 -19.05 -24.81
C ASN A 151 5.61 -17.76 -24.26
N GLY A 152 5.48 -17.73 -22.92
CA GLY A 152 4.83 -16.68 -22.16
C GLY A 152 5.79 -15.57 -21.71
N ARG A 153 5.20 -14.53 -21.13
CA ARG A 153 5.92 -13.41 -20.52
C ARG A 153 5.91 -13.57 -19.00
N ARG A 154 7.10 -13.59 -18.41
CA ARG A 154 7.22 -13.50 -16.95
C ARG A 154 7.23 -12.05 -16.48
N LEU A 155 6.44 -11.76 -15.46
CA LEU A 155 6.43 -10.50 -14.73
C LEU A 155 6.78 -10.75 -13.27
N GLN A 156 8.01 -10.41 -12.90
CA GLN A 156 8.41 -10.31 -11.50
C GLN A 156 7.84 -9.04 -10.90
N LEU A 157 7.26 -9.12 -9.70
CA LEU A 157 6.72 -7.96 -8.99
C LEU A 157 7.52 -7.68 -7.70
N PRO A 158 7.99 -6.45 -7.48
CA PRO A 158 7.87 -5.26 -8.34
C PRO A 158 8.61 -5.43 -9.69
N THR A 159 8.07 -4.83 -10.76
CA THR A 159 8.66 -4.95 -12.11
C THR A 159 10.04 -4.32 -12.16
N ARG A 160 10.90 -4.79 -13.08
CA ARG A 160 12.29 -4.32 -13.23
C ARG A 160 12.39 -2.78 -13.30
N ASN A 161 11.41 -2.13 -13.92
CA ASN A 161 11.36 -0.68 -14.11
C ASN A 161 11.20 0.09 -12.79
N ILE A 162 10.49 -0.47 -11.80
CA ILE A 162 10.26 0.16 -10.49
C ILE A 162 11.06 -0.49 -9.35
N ASN A 163 11.61 -1.69 -9.54
CA ASN A 163 12.36 -2.37 -8.48
C ASN A 163 13.58 -1.55 -8.01
N ARG A 164 14.15 -0.72 -8.90
CA ARG A 164 15.21 0.23 -8.55
C ARG A 164 14.76 1.33 -7.59
N LEU A 165 13.47 1.67 -7.55
CA LEU A 165 12.93 2.68 -6.65
C LEU A 165 12.90 2.21 -5.20
N ARG A 166 12.85 0.89 -4.98
CA ARG A 166 12.80 0.27 -3.64
C ARG A 166 13.85 0.83 -2.67
N LYS A 167 15.07 1.10 -3.16
CA LYS A 167 16.20 1.58 -2.33
C LYS A 167 16.02 3.01 -1.82
N TYR A 168 15.08 3.78 -2.38
CA TYR A 168 14.79 5.16 -1.96
C TYR A 168 13.66 5.21 -0.93
N PHE A 169 12.93 4.11 -0.72
CA PHE A 169 11.95 3.97 0.35
C PHE A 169 12.65 3.57 1.66
N ASN A 170 13.36 4.53 2.26
CA ASN A 170 14.04 4.37 3.56
C ASN A 170 13.06 4.28 4.72
N ASN A 171 11.85 4.82 4.55
CA ASN A 171 10.78 4.69 5.52
C ASN A 171 10.11 3.31 5.39
N ASP A 172 10.20 2.52 6.46
CA ASP A 172 9.62 1.18 6.56
C ASP A 172 8.11 1.15 6.34
N ILE A 173 7.39 2.23 6.64
CA ILE A 173 5.96 2.38 6.35
C ILE A 173 5.77 2.41 4.84
N LEU A 174 6.36 3.40 4.14
CA LEU A 174 6.19 3.58 2.70
C LEU A 174 6.64 2.36 1.89
N ARG A 175 7.71 1.69 2.34
CA ARG A 175 8.24 0.50 1.67
C ARG A 175 7.21 -0.63 1.57
N LYS A 176 6.33 -0.79 2.58
CA LYS A 176 5.27 -1.82 2.57
C LYS A 176 4.20 -1.51 1.53
N HIS A 177 3.80 -0.24 1.44
CA HIS A 177 2.79 0.24 0.48
C HIS A 177 3.31 0.30 -0.96
N PHE A 178 4.62 0.52 -1.14
CA PHE A 178 5.30 0.36 -2.44
C PHE A 178 5.07 -1.03 -3.04
N TYR A 179 5.20 -2.09 -2.24
CA TYR A 179 4.95 -3.45 -2.71
C TYR A 179 3.50 -3.65 -3.12
N SER A 180 2.55 -3.08 -2.39
CA SER A 180 1.11 -3.17 -2.69
C SER A 180 0.79 -2.49 -4.02
N LEU A 181 1.26 -1.26 -4.23
CA LEU A 181 1.06 -0.54 -5.49
C LEU A 181 1.71 -1.28 -6.66
N SER A 182 2.86 -1.91 -6.44
CA SER A 182 3.53 -2.72 -7.46
C SER A 182 2.67 -3.89 -7.98
N LYS A 183 1.74 -4.41 -7.18
CA LYS A 183 0.80 -5.47 -7.60
C LYS A 183 -0.24 -4.93 -8.57
N TYR A 184 -0.82 -3.77 -8.26
CA TYR A 184 -1.77 -3.08 -9.14
C TYR A 184 -1.11 -2.64 -10.45
N MET A 185 0.13 -2.14 -10.39
CA MET A 185 0.93 -1.88 -11.59
C MET A 185 1.17 -3.15 -12.40
N GLY A 186 1.56 -4.23 -11.74
CA GLY A 186 1.74 -5.54 -12.37
C GLY A 186 0.49 -6.06 -13.05
N ALA A 187 -0.68 -5.85 -12.44
CA ALA A 187 -1.98 -6.19 -13.00
C ALA A 187 -2.25 -5.48 -14.33
N HIS A 188 -2.00 -4.16 -14.38
CA HIS A 188 -2.13 -3.37 -15.61
C HIS A 188 -1.21 -3.87 -16.73
N VAL A 189 0.04 -4.17 -16.41
CA VAL A 189 1.00 -4.73 -17.38
C VAL A 189 0.57 -6.12 -17.85
N ALA A 190 0.04 -6.96 -16.95
CA ALA A 190 -0.45 -8.29 -17.29
C ALA A 190 -1.67 -8.23 -18.21
N MET A 191 -2.64 -7.35 -17.93
CA MET A 191 -3.81 -7.12 -18.78
C MET A 191 -3.45 -6.61 -20.18
N HIS A 192 -2.34 -5.87 -20.30
CA HIS A 192 -1.82 -5.46 -21.59
C HIS A 192 -1.24 -6.66 -22.36
N TYR A 193 -0.35 -7.43 -21.72
CA TYR A 193 0.37 -8.54 -22.35
C TYR A 193 -0.47 -9.78 -22.64
N CYS A 194 -1.53 -10.05 -21.88
CA CYS A 194 -2.35 -11.24 -22.06
C CYS A 194 -3.03 -11.30 -23.45
N ARG A 195 -3.05 -10.21 -24.22
CA ARG A 195 -3.53 -10.22 -25.62
C ARG A 195 -2.61 -10.97 -26.59
N THR A 196 -1.34 -11.14 -26.25
CA THR A 196 -0.32 -11.63 -27.18
C THR A 196 0.47 -12.83 -26.67
N ALA A 197 0.49 -13.07 -25.35
CA ALA A 197 1.15 -14.24 -24.78
C ALA A 197 0.58 -14.58 -23.38
N PRO A 198 0.72 -15.84 -22.92
CA PRO A 198 0.49 -16.18 -21.52
C PRO A 198 1.34 -15.32 -20.58
N VAL A 199 0.80 -14.93 -19.43
CA VAL A 199 1.50 -14.06 -18.47
C VAL A 199 1.73 -14.82 -17.17
N ILE A 200 2.99 -14.93 -16.75
CA ILE A 200 3.39 -15.57 -15.49
C ILE A 200 3.74 -14.46 -14.51
N LEU A 201 2.88 -14.23 -13.53
CA LEU A 201 3.09 -13.31 -12.41
C LEU A 201 3.91 -14.03 -11.33
N GLU A 202 5.01 -13.44 -10.93
CA GLU A 202 5.84 -13.91 -9.83
C GLU A 202 5.75 -12.91 -8.67
N ARG A 203 5.45 -13.42 -7.47
CA ARG A 203 5.23 -12.61 -6.25
C ARG A 203 4.03 -11.69 -6.42
N TYR A 204 2.84 -12.23 -6.67
CA TYR A 204 1.65 -11.42 -6.79
C TYR A 204 1.11 -11.00 -5.41
N TRP A 205 -0.20 -11.03 -5.20
CA TRP A 205 -0.81 -10.51 -3.98
C TRP A 205 -0.61 -11.45 -2.79
N HIS A 206 -0.79 -12.77 -2.96
CA HIS A 206 -0.68 -13.73 -1.86
C HIS A 206 0.74 -13.83 -1.31
N ASP A 207 1.79 -13.66 -2.13
CA ASP A 207 3.18 -13.63 -1.63
C ASP A 207 3.38 -12.58 -0.52
N GLN A 208 2.80 -11.39 -0.70
CA GLN A 208 2.87 -10.33 0.31
C GLN A 208 1.89 -10.61 1.46
N ALA A 209 0.64 -10.96 1.14
CA ALA A 209 -0.41 -11.14 2.13
C ALA A 209 -0.05 -12.25 3.13
N VAL A 210 0.38 -13.42 2.65
CA VAL A 210 0.77 -14.55 3.49
C VAL A 210 2.02 -14.23 4.31
N TYR A 211 3.03 -13.57 3.72
CA TYR A 211 4.22 -13.16 4.45
C TYR A 211 3.87 -12.24 5.63
N VAL A 212 2.99 -11.26 5.40
CA VAL A 212 2.55 -10.35 6.46
C VAL A 212 1.72 -11.11 7.50
N MET A 213 0.74 -11.92 7.09
CA MET A 213 -0.08 -12.70 8.03
C MET A 213 0.78 -13.60 8.94
N ALA A 214 1.72 -14.34 8.35
CA ALA A 214 2.62 -15.23 9.09
C ALA A 214 3.53 -14.49 10.06
N ARG A 215 3.84 -13.22 9.77
CA ARG A 215 4.55 -12.35 10.71
C ARG A 215 3.62 -11.74 11.75
N SER A 216 2.37 -11.42 11.39
CA SER A 216 1.41 -10.61 12.17
C SER A 216 0.74 -11.34 13.30
N PHE A 217 0.68 -12.66 13.22
CA PHE A 217 -0.17 -13.44 14.09
C PHE A 217 0.54 -14.72 14.55
N GLU A 218 0.33 -15.06 15.83
CA GLU A 218 0.74 -16.36 16.36
C GLU A 218 -0.39 -17.36 16.14
N GLY A 219 -0.35 -18.06 15.01
CA GLY A 219 -1.35 -19.07 14.64
C GLY A 219 -1.91 -18.86 13.24
N LEU A 220 -2.83 -19.74 12.85
CA LEU A 220 -3.44 -19.71 11.53
C LEU A 220 -4.78 -18.97 11.60
N ILE A 221 -4.96 -17.99 10.74
CA ILE A 221 -6.29 -17.38 10.52
C ILE A 221 -7.20 -18.47 9.93
N PRO A 222 -8.46 -18.60 10.38
CA PRO A 222 -9.39 -19.61 9.89
C PRO A 222 -9.42 -19.72 8.37
N ALA A 223 -9.32 -20.93 7.83
CA ALA A 223 -9.17 -21.16 6.38
C ALA A 223 -10.29 -20.58 5.50
N LYS A 224 -11.48 -20.34 6.08
CA LYS A 224 -12.63 -19.74 5.40
C LYS A 224 -12.73 -18.22 5.57
N SER A 225 -11.74 -17.57 6.16
CA SER A 225 -11.72 -16.13 6.34
C SER A 225 -11.55 -15.42 4.99
N GLY A 226 -12.32 -14.35 4.79
CA GLY A 226 -12.25 -13.48 3.62
C GLY A 226 -10.97 -12.63 3.55
N VAL A 227 -10.04 -12.76 4.50
CA VAL A 227 -8.69 -12.14 4.40
C VAL A 227 -7.81 -12.82 3.34
N TYR A 228 -8.14 -14.04 2.94
CA TYR A 228 -7.40 -14.75 1.88
C TYR A 228 -7.90 -14.39 0.48
N GLU A 229 -9.02 -13.68 0.37
CA GLU A 229 -9.58 -13.26 -0.91
C GLU A 229 -8.77 -12.14 -1.54
N PHE A 230 -8.63 -12.20 -2.87
CA PHE A 230 -8.06 -11.10 -3.64
C PHE A 230 -8.87 -9.81 -3.44
N PRO A 231 -8.23 -8.63 -3.50
CA PRO A 231 -8.92 -7.36 -3.64
C PRO A 231 -9.88 -7.40 -4.83
N LYS A 232 -11.12 -6.93 -4.65
CA LYS A 232 -12.16 -7.00 -5.70
C LYS A 232 -11.82 -6.18 -6.95
N ASP A 233 -10.96 -5.17 -6.80
CA ASP A 233 -10.52 -4.27 -7.85
C ASP A 233 -9.11 -4.61 -8.39
N LEU A 234 -8.49 -5.67 -7.87
CA LEU A 234 -7.24 -6.20 -8.38
C LEU A 234 -7.54 -7.33 -9.36
N LEU A 235 -6.76 -7.41 -10.44
CA LEU A 235 -6.85 -8.50 -11.40
C LEU A 235 -6.73 -9.86 -10.68
N ARG A 236 -7.72 -10.73 -10.85
CA ARG A 236 -7.63 -12.12 -10.40
C ARG A 236 -6.97 -12.96 -11.51
N PRO A 237 -5.85 -13.66 -11.23
CA PRO A 237 -5.25 -14.59 -12.18
C PRO A 237 -6.20 -15.76 -12.47
N ASP A 238 -6.08 -16.37 -13.65
CA ASP A 238 -6.85 -17.58 -14.00
C ASP A 238 -6.41 -18.78 -13.16
N PHE A 239 -5.12 -18.84 -12.86
CA PHE A 239 -4.51 -19.88 -12.04
C PHE A 239 -3.57 -19.25 -11.00
N VAL A 240 -3.56 -19.83 -9.80
CA VAL A 240 -2.66 -19.45 -8.72
C VAL A 240 -2.02 -20.73 -8.18
N PHE A 241 -0.69 -20.74 -8.11
CA PHE A 241 0.13 -21.82 -7.56
C PHE A 241 0.94 -21.33 -6.37
#